data_AF-A0A4S8MEQ9-F1
#
_entry.id   AF-A0A4S8MEQ9-F1
#
_cell.length_a   1.000
_cell.length_b   1.000
_cell.length_c   1.000
_cell.angle_alpha   90.00
_cell.angle_beta   90.00
_cell.angle_gamma   90.00
#
_symmetry.space_group_name_H-M   'P 1'
#
loop_
_entity.id
_entity.type
_entity.pdbx_description
1 polymer ?
#
loop_
_entity_poly.entity_id
_entity_poly.type
_entity_poly.pdbx_seq_one_letter_code
_entity_poly.pdbx_strand_id
1 'polypeptide(L)'
;MSSSDSVRVTLGGLQVSVLIATFIYAVSCFQAFLYWRSRFNDRLGVRILVSNESLRIFETTHTLCFWFYLFTITVKYYGLPEELERRHWSITMSIVFHGLITGCVQSYYSYRVYILSGGRKLIPIMCWIGCLIEGCGSVGIAVVLYHVGPVVFAADWELFPTLNIAVDLTVGVVNTTTLCYYLLQRKTGVRS
;
A
#
# COMPACT_ATOMS: atom_id res chain seq x y z
N MET A 1 -29.92 6.04 10.18
CA MET A 1 -29.01 7.19 10.02
C MET A 1 -29.51 7.98 8.83
N SER A 2 -29.70 9.30 8.95
CA SER A 2 -30.13 10.11 7.80
C SER A 2 -29.05 10.01 6.70
N SER A 3 -29.44 9.88 5.43
CA SER A 3 -28.51 9.79 4.30
C SER A 3 -27.48 10.92 4.28
N SER A 4 -27.85 12.10 4.79
CA SER A 4 -26.94 13.23 4.97
C SER A 4 -25.83 13.00 6.02
N ASP A 5 -26.10 12.25 7.08
CA ASP A 5 -25.11 11.95 8.13
C ASP A 5 -24.08 10.92 7.66
N SER A 6 -24.52 9.89 6.94
CA SER A 6 -23.63 8.87 6.36
C SER A 6 -22.65 9.48 5.35
N VAL A 7 -23.12 10.44 4.55
CA VAL A 7 -22.27 11.18 3.59
C VAL A 7 -21.20 12.00 4.32
N ARG A 8 -21.56 12.70 5.41
CA ARG A 8 -20.60 13.50 6.19
C ARG A 8 -19.52 12.64 6.84
N VAL A 9 -19.89 11.49 7.40
CA VAL A 9 -18.95 10.55 8.02
C VAL A 9 -18.00 9.97 6.97
N THR A 10 -18.52 9.57 5.81
CA THR A 10 -17.72 9.00 4.71
C THR A 10 -16.75 10.02 4.13
N LEU A 11 -17.22 11.25 3.88
CA LEU A 11 -16.39 12.33 3.35
C LEU A 11 -15.31 12.77 4.35
N GLY A 12 -15.67 12.88 5.63
CA GLY A 12 -14.71 13.19 6.70
C GLY A 12 -13.65 12.10 6.85
N GLY A 13 -14.05 10.82 6.84
CA GLY A 13 -13.13 9.69 6.88
C GLY A 13 -12.17 9.64 5.69
N LEU A 14 -12.69 9.90 4.48
CA LEU A 14 -11.87 10.00 3.26
C LEU A 14 -10.84 11.12 3.37
N GLN A 15 -11.24 12.30 3.84
CA GLN A 15 -10.35 13.45 3.98
C GLN A 15 -9.21 13.18 4.97
N VAL A 16 -9.51 12.60 6.14
CA VAL A 16 -8.50 12.19 7.13
C VAL A 16 -7.56 11.15 6.54
N SER A 17 -8.08 10.17 5.81
CA SER A 17 -7.28 9.11 5.18
C SER A 17 -6.27 9.67 4.16
N VAL A 18 -6.69 10.63 3.33
CA VAL A 18 -5.80 11.28 2.35
C VAL A 18 -4.70 12.11 3.04
N LEU A 19 -5.00 12.76 4.16
CA LEU A 19 -4.00 13.50 4.94
C LEU A 19 -2.95 12.56 5.56
N ILE A 20 -3.39 11.44 6.14
CA ILE A 20 -2.49 10.42 6.68
C ILE A 20 -1.61 9.83 5.58
N ALA A 21 -2.19 9.47 4.43
CA ALA A 21 -1.46 8.94 3.28
C ALA A 21 -0.38 9.93 2.79
N THR A 22 -0.72 11.23 2.74
CA THR A 22 0.23 12.29 2.37
C THR A 22 1.41 12.37 3.34
N PHE A 23 1.16 12.20 4.64
CA PHE A 23 2.22 12.21 5.64
C PHE A 23 3.15 11.00 5.50
N ILE A 24 2.59 9.80 5.28
CA ILE A 24 3.36 8.57 5.04
C ILE A 24 4.21 8.71 3.76
N TYR A 25 3.67 9.33 2.70
CA TYR A 25 4.41 9.65 1.49
C TYR A 25 5.61 10.57 1.77
N ALA A 26 5.43 11.63 2.57
CA ALA A 26 6.53 12.53 2.96
C ALA A 26 7.65 11.80 3.72
N VAL A 27 7.29 10.88 4.64
CA VAL A 27 8.26 10.04 5.35
C VAL A 27 9.02 9.14 4.38
N SER A 28 8.34 8.55 3.39
CA SER A 28 8.96 7.71 2.36
C SER A 28 9.93 8.49 1.48
N CYS A 29 9.58 9.73 1.11
CA CYS A 29 10.51 10.63 0.43
C CYS A 29 11.76 10.92 1.27
N PHE A 30 11.60 11.11 2.58
CA PHE A 30 12.72 11.35 3.48
C PHE A 30 13.63 10.12 3.61
N GLN A 31 13.06 8.91 3.67
CA GLN A 31 13.83 7.66 3.66
C GLN A 31 14.67 7.54 2.37
N ALA A 32 14.10 7.86 1.21
CA ALA A 32 14.83 7.89 -0.06
C ALA A 32 15.95 8.94 -0.09
N PHE A 33 15.69 10.13 0.47
CA PHE A 33 16.68 11.19 0.59
C PHE A 33 17.87 10.80 1.48
N LEU A 34 17.60 10.22 2.65
CA LEU A 34 18.65 9.71 3.54
C LEU A 34 19.50 8.63 2.87
N TYR A 35 18.87 7.72 2.11
CA TYR A 35 19.59 6.72 1.35
C TYR A 35 20.53 7.34 0.31
N TRP A 36 20.05 8.31 -0.48
CA TRP A 36 20.88 9.04 -1.44
C TRP A 36 22.08 9.70 -0.75
N ARG A 37 21.84 10.35 0.38
CA ARG A 37 22.87 11.11 1.10
C ARG A 37 23.91 10.21 1.78
N SER A 38 23.50 9.04 2.26
CA SER A 38 24.38 8.20 3.08
C SER A 38 25.43 7.41 2.28
N ARG A 39 25.49 7.54 0.93
CA ARG A 39 26.51 6.92 0.05
C ARG A 39 26.82 5.45 0.46
N PHE A 40 25.81 4.68 0.83
CA PHE A 40 26.00 3.27 1.21
C PHE A 40 26.55 2.52 -0.01
N ASN A 41 27.74 1.95 0.13
CA ASN A 41 28.35 1.05 -0.85
C ASN A 41 27.69 -0.35 -0.77
N ASP A 42 26.35 -0.39 -0.75
CA ASP A 42 25.58 -1.61 -0.69
C ASP A 42 25.40 -2.21 -2.09
N ARG A 43 25.36 -3.55 -2.14
CA ARG A 43 25.29 -4.36 -3.37
C ARG A 43 24.12 -3.93 -4.26
N LEU A 44 24.36 -3.98 -5.57
CA LEU A 44 23.49 -3.61 -6.72
C LEU A 44 21.97 -3.75 -6.53
N GLY A 45 21.47 -4.73 -5.76
CA GLY A 45 20.03 -4.87 -5.47
C GLY A 45 19.41 -3.67 -4.73
N VAL A 46 20.09 -3.07 -3.74
CA VAL A 46 19.55 -1.87 -3.03
C VAL A 46 19.70 -0.62 -3.91
N ARG A 47 20.76 -0.57 -4.74
CA ARG A 47 21.02 0.51 -5.69
C ARG A 47 20.02 0.52 -6.84
N ILE A 48 19.62 -0.64 -7.37
CA ILE A 48 18.60 -0.79 -8.43
C ILE A 48 17.20 -0.46 -7.89
N LEU A 49 16.89 -0.82 -6.63
CA LEU A 49 15.55 -0.62 -6.06
C LEU A 49 15.27 0.80 -5.56
N VAL A 50 16.26 1.54 -5.02
CA VAL A 50 16.10 2.97 -4.73
C VAL A 50 16.29 3.84 -6.00
N SER A 51 16.95 3.29 -7.02
CA SER A 51 17.04 3.86 -8.38
C SER A 51 15.88 3.43 -9.29
N ASN A 52 14.83 2.80 -8.78
CA ASN A 52 13.57 2.77 -9.52
C ASN A 52 12.86 4.09 -9.24
N GLU A 53 13.29 5.13 -9.97
CA GLU A 53 12.54 6.38 -10.19
C GLU A 53 11.04 6.08 -10.35
N SER A 54 10.71 4.98 -11.03
CA SER A 54 9.39 4.43 -11.29
C SER A 54 8.52 4.22 -10.05
N LEU A 55 9.03 3.67 -8.93
CA LEU A 55 8.19 3.46 -7.73
C LEU A 55 7.83 4.79 -7.07
N ARG A 56 8.80 5.72 -7.02
CA ARG A 56 8.57 7.07 -6.49
C ARG A 56 7.57 7.82 -7.37
N ILE A 57 7.71 7.74 -8.69
CA ILE A 57 6.77 8.33 -9.65
C ILE A 57 5.37 7.75 -9.41
N PHE A 58 5.27 6.44 -9.25
CA PHE A 58 4.02 5.73 -9.09
C PHE A 58 3.30 6.09 -7.78
N GLU A 59 4.03 6.15 -6.66
CA GLU A 59 3.52 6.65 -5.36
C GLU A 59 3.08 8.12 -5.45
N THR A 60 3.85 8.94 -6.17
CA THR A 60 3.54 10.36 -6.39
C THR A 60 2.28 10.52 -7.22
N THR A 61 2.16 9.76 -8.32
CA THR A 61 0.98 9.76 -9.20
C THR A 61 -0.26 9.31 -8.43
N HIS A 62 -0.15 8.26 -7.62
CA HIS A 62 -1.22 7.78 -6.76
C HIS A 62 -1.69 8.84 -5.76
N THR A 63 -0.75 9.47 -5.06
CA THR A 63 -1.03 10.55 -4.09
C THR A 63 -1.68 11.75 -4.78
N LEU A 64 -1.19 12.14 -5.97
CA LEU A 64 -1.78 13.21 -6.76
C LEU A 64 -3.20 12.87 -7.22
N CYS A 65 -3.46 11.64 -7.68
CA CYS A 65 -4.80 11.19 -8.05
C CYS A 65 -5.78 11.30 -6.87
N PHE A 66 -5.33 10.99 -5.65
CA PHE A 66 -6.12 11.18 -4.43
C PHE A 66 -6.40 12.65 -4.12
N TRP A 67 -5.42 13.52 -4.27
CA TRP A 67 -5.62 14.97 -4.09
C TRP A 67 -6.61 15.53 -5.11
N PHE A 68 -6.49 15.14 -6.38
CA PHE A 68 -7.44 15.53 -7.43
C PHE A 68 -8.86 15.03 -7.16
N TYR A 69 -8.99 13.78 -6.70
CA TYR A 69 -10.27 13.20 -6.32
C TYR A 69 -10.92 13.95 -5.16
N LEU A 70 -10.14 14.21 -4.09
CA LEU A 70 -10.60 14.95 -2.92
C LEU A 70 -11.03 16.38 -3.29
N PHE A 71 -10.23 17.08 -4.11
CA PHE A 71 -10.56 18.41 -4.59
C PHE A 71 -11.86 18.41 -5.42
N THR A 72 -12.01 17.44 -6.32
CA THR A 72 -13.20 17.34 -7.19
C THR A 72 -14.46 17.11 -6.37
N ILE A 73 -14.44 16.20 -5.39
CA ILE A 73 -15.61 15.95 -4.53
C ILE A 73 -15.89 17.11 -3.59
N THR A 74 -14.86 17.68 -2.97
CA THR A 74 -15.05 18.70 -1.92
C THR A 74 -15.40 20.06 -2.51
N VAL A 75 -14.84 20.41 -3.67
CA VAL A 75 -14.98 21.75 -4.27
C VAL A 75 -15.96 21.74 -5.44
N LYS A 76 -15.85 20.78 -6.36
CA LYS A 76 -16.63 20.79 -7.60
C LYS A 76 -18.05 20.23 -7.45
N TYR A 77 -18.22 19.23 -6.58
CA TYR A 77 -19.51 18.55 -6.34
C TYR A 77 -20.04 18.78 -4.92
N TYR A 78 -19.69 19.92 -4.31
CA TYR A 78 -20.14 20.29 -2.98
C TYR A 78 -21.69 20.31 -2.91
N GLY A 79 -22.25 19.45 -2.06
CA GLY A 79 -23.71 19.35 -1.86
C GLY A 79 -24.44 18.34 -2.76
N LEU A 80 -23.75 17.62 -3.65
CA LEU A 80 -24.34 16.51 -4.43
C LEU A 80 -23.85 15.14 -3.91
N PRO A 81 -24.61 14.45 -3.04
CA PRO A 81 -24.21 13.15 -2.49
C PRO A 81 -24.22 12.02 -3.54
N GLU A 82 -25.00 12.15 -4.61
CA GLU A 82 -25.06 11.16 -5.71
C GLU A 82 -23.73 10.98 -6.43
N GLU A 83 -22.89 12.02 -6.46
CA GLU A 83 -21.58 11.96 -7.09
C GLU A 83 -20.55 11.21 -6.21
N LEU A 84 -20.83 11.05 -4.91
CA LEU A 84 -20.01 10.24 -4.00
C LEU A 84 -20.22 8.74 -4.24
N GLU A 85 -21.45 8.35 -4.57
CA GLU A 85 -21.83 6.97 -4.90
C GLU A 85 -21.47 6.59 -6.35
N ARG A 86 -21.27 7.58 -7.21
CA ARG A 86 -20.85 7.35 -8.59
C ARG A 86 -19.41 6.83 -8.64
N ARG A 87 -19.26 5.73 -9.40
CA ARG A 87 -17.99 5.07 -9.70
C ARG A 87 -17.00 6.06 -10.32
N HIS A 88 -16.10 6.58 -9.51
CA HIS A 88 -15.01 7.44 -9.96
C HIS A 88 -13.82 6.59 -10.41
N TRP A 89 -13.36 6.83 -11.64
CA TRP A 89 -12.20 6.14 -12.24
C TRP A 89 -10.93 6.24 -11.38
N SER A 90 -10.82 7.31 -10.57
CA SER A 90 -9.68 7.54 -9.66
C SER A 90 -9.57 6.44 -8.58
N ILE A 91 -10.69 5.94 -8.06
CA ILE A 91 -10.69 4.85 -7.06
C ILE A 91 -10.20 3.55 -7.69
N THR A 92 -10.69 3.22 -8.90
CA THR A 92 -10.27 2.00 -9.60
C THR A 92 -8.77 2.04 -9.93
N MET A 93 -8.27 3.19 -10.42
CA MET A 93 -6.84 3.41 -10.61
C MET A 93 -6.10 3.23 -9.28
N SER A 94 -6.58 3.85 -8.20
CA SER A 94 -5.95 3.81 -6.88
C SER A 94 -5.74 2.38 -6.35
N ILE A 95 -6.68 1.47 -6.57
CA ILE A 95 -6.55 0.06 -6.18
C ILE A 95 -5.44 -0.64 -6.97
N VAL A 96 -5.35 -0.37 -8.28
CA VAL A 96 -4.29 -0.92 -9.15
C VAL A 96 -2.93 -0.38 -8.74
N PHE A 97 -2.84 0.92 -8.46
CA PHE A 97 -1.64 1.55 -7.93
C PHE A 97 -1.25 0.95 -6.58
N HIS A 98 -2.19 0.81 -5.66
CA HIS A 98 -1.92 0.19 -4.36
C HIS A 98 -1.31 -1.21 -4.51
N GLY A 99 -1.94 -2.12 -5.27
CA GLY A 99 -1.42 -3.48 -5.44
C GLY A 99 -0.02 -3.55 -6.07
N LEU A 100 0.27 -2.65 -7.03
CA LEU A 100 1.60 -2.57 -7.65
C LEU A 100 2.67 -2.05 -6.66
N ILE A 101 2.33 -1.04 -5.83
CA ILE A 101 3.22 -0.55 -4.76
C ILE A 101 3.50 -1.68 -3.77
N THR A 102 2.44 -2.32 -3.28
CA THR A 102 2.52 -3.39 -2.27
C THR A 102 3.38 -4.55 -2.75
N GLY A 103 3.16 -5.04 -3.98
CA GLY A 103 3.98 -6.11 -4.56
C GLY A 103 5.46 -5.74 -4.70
N CYS A 104 5.76 -4.50 -5.09
CA CYS A 104 7.13 -4.02 -5.16
C CYS A 104 7.80 -3.87 -3.79
N VAL A 105 7.08 -3.38 -2.79
CA VAL A 105 7.59 -3.22 -1.42
C VAL A 105 7.81 -4.60 -0.76
N GLN A 106 6.85 -5.52 -0.90
CA GLN A 106 6.97 -6.86 -0.33
C GLN A 106 8.09 -7.68 -0.98
N SER A 107 8.24 -7.62 -2.31
CA SER A 107 9.36 -8.29 -3.00
C SER A 107 10.72 -7.74 -2.55
N TYR A 108 10.82 -6.44 -2.26
CA TYR A 108 12.02 -5.83 -1.69
C TYR A 108 12.36 -6.36 -0.29
N TYR A 109 11.38 -6.35 0.62
CA TYR A 109 11.58 -6.87 1.98
C TYR A 109 11.98 -8.34 1.94
N SER A 110 11.32 -9.15 1.10
CA SER A 110 11.65 -10.56 0.89
C SER A 110 13.09 -10.75 0.39
N TYR A 111 13.54 -9.95 -0.57
CA TYR A 111 14.92 -9.99 -1.07
C TYR A 111 15.95 -9.63 0.02
N ARG A 112 15.66 -8.60 0.84
CA ARG A 112 16.54 -8.24 1.96
C ARG A 112 16.63 -9.32 3.02
N VAL A 113 15.49 -9.91 3.39
CA VAL A 113 15.44 -11.04 4.33
C VAL A 113 16.23 -12.23 3.78
N TYR A 114 16.11 -12.53 2.48
CA TYR A 114 16.87 -13.62 1.85
C TYR A 114 18.39 -13.44 1.97
N ILE A 115 18.91 -12.25 1.65
CA ILE A 115 20.34 -11.94 1.78
C ILE A 115 20.79 -12.03 3.24
N LEU A 116 19.99 -11.46 4.15
CA LEU A 116 20.37 -11.33 5.54
C LEU A 116 20.32 -12.68 6.28
N SER A 117 19.38 -13.55 5.89
CA SER A 117 19.18 -14.90 6.41
C SER A 117 20.22 -15.92 5.93
N GLY A 118 21.18 -15.53 5.09
CA GLY A 118 22.28 -16.42 4.69
C GLY A 118 21.84 -17.64 3.86
N GLY A 119 20.74 -17.54 3.11
CA GLY A 119 20.26 -18.60 2.21
C GLY A 119 19.13 -19.48 2.73
N ARG A 120 18.59 -19.24 3.94
CA ARG A 120 17.36 -19.93 4.39
C ARG A 120 16.15 -19.36 3.65
N LYS A 121 15.49 -20.20 2.85
CA LYS A 121 14.44 -19.79 1.91
C LYS A 121 13.03 -19.75 2.52
N LEU A 122 12.82 -20.31 3.71
CA LEU A 122 11.49 -20.51 4.30
C LEU A 122 10.71 -19.19 4.44
N ILE A 123 11.33 -18.18 5.06
CA ILE A 123 10.69 -16.88 5.33
C ILE A 123 10.39 -16.08 4.05
N PRO A 124 11.35 -15.90 3.11
CA PRO A 124 11.05 -15.17 1.87
C PRO A 124 10.02 -15.89 0.99
N ILE A 125 9.95 -17.24 1.01
CA ILE A 125 8.91 -18.00 0.31
C ILE A 125 7.53 -17.75 0.94
N MET A 126 7.41 -17.80 2.26
CA MET A 126 6.13 -17.49 2.95
C MET A 126 5.64 -16.08 2.61
N CYS A 127 6.56 -15.12 2.53
CA CYS A 127 6.21 -13.74 2.19
C CYS A 127 5.82 -13.58 0.71
N TRP A 128 6.47 -14.32 -0.20
CA TRP A 128 6.06 -14.38 -1.61
C TRP A 128 4.67 -15.00 -1.79
N ILE A 129 4.36 -16.05 -1.03
CA ILE A 129 3.03 -16.67 -1.06
C ILE A 129 1.99 -15.68 -0.53
N GLY A 130 2.28 -14.98 0.57
CA GLY A 130 1.41 -13.91 1.09
C GLY A 130 1.15 -12.81 0.07
N CYS A 131 2.18 -12.38 -0.66
CA CYS A 131 2.07 -11.40 -1.74
C CYS A 131 1.19 -11.88 -2.89
N LEU A 132 1.34 -13.14 -3.30
CA LEU A 132 0.50 -13.71 -4.37
C LEU A 132 -0.96 -13.82 -3.94
N ILE A 133 -1.21 -14.22 -2.68
CA ILE A 133 -2.57 -14.28 -2.13
C ILE A 133 -3.21 -12.88 -2.11
N GLU A 134 -2.47 -11.87 -1.65
CA GLU A 134 -2.92 -10.48 -1.59
C GLU A 134 -3.16 -9.91 -3.00
N GLY A 135 -2.23 -10.10 -3.93
CA GLY A 135 -2.37 -9.66 -5.32
C GLY A 135 -3.56 -10.32 -6.02
N CYS A 136 -3.74 -11.64 -5.87
CA CYS A 136 -4.91 -12.34 -6.39
C CYS A 136 -6.21 -11.89 -5.70
N GLY A 137 -6.18 -11.64 -4.39
CA GLY A 137 -7.30 -11.10 -3.62
C GLY A 137 -7.71 -9.70 -4.09
N SER A 138 -6.75 -8.80 -4.27
CA SER A 138 -6.92 -7.44 -4.76
C SER A 138 -7.51 -7.41 -6.18
N VAL A 139 -7.04 -8.28 -7.08
CA VAL A 139 -7.63 -8.43 -8.43
C VAL A 139 -9.05 -9.01 -8.36
N GLY A 140 -9.28 -10.02 -7.51
CA GLY A 140 -10.60 -10.60 -7.29
C GLY A 140 -11.61 -9.56 -6.79
N ILE A 141 -11.22 -8.74 -5.80
CA ILE A 141 -12.02 -7.62 -5.29
C ILE A 141 -12.32 -6.62 -6.41
N ALA A 142 -11.31 -6.24 -7.21
CA ALA A 142 -11.51 -5.29 -8.32
C ALA A 142 -12.49 -5.82 -9.38
N VAL A 143 -12.44 -7.11 -9.69
CA VAL A 143 -13.35 -7.77 -10.65
C VAL A 143 -14.76 -7.86 -10.08
N VAL A 144 -14.92 -8.26 -8.82
CA VAL A 144 -16.24 -8.32 -8.16
C VAL A 144 -16.84 -6.92 -8.08
N LEU A 145 -16.04 -5.91 -7.70
CA LEU A 145 -16.46 -4.50 -7.69
C LEU A 145 -16.88 -4.02 -9.09
N TYR A 146 -16.19 -4.47 -10.15
CA TYR A 146 -16.52 -4.16 -11.53
C TYR A 146 -17.88 -4.74 -11.97
N HIS A 147 -18.19 -5.98 -11.57
CA HIS A 147 -19.39 -6.69 -12.00
C HIS A 147 -20.64 -6.42 -11.13
N VAL A 148 -20.47 -6.26 -9.81
CA VAL A 148 -21.56 -6.13 -8.85
C VAL A 148 -21.93 -4.66 -8.57
N GLY A 149 -20.98 -3.74 -8.77
CA GLY A 149 -21.15 -2.32 -8.49
C GLY A 149 -20.92 -1.97 -7.00
N PRO A 150 -20.62 -0.69 -6.71
CA PRO A 150 -20.12 -0.28 -5.39
C PRO A 150 -21.15 -0.42 -4.26
N VAL A 151 -22.44 -0.28 -4.55
CA VAL A 151 -23.52 -0.26 -3.53
C VAL A 151 -23.80 -1.65 -2.97
N VAL A 152 -23.85 -2.69 -3.83
CA VAL A 152 -24.09 -4.07 -3.39
C VAL A 152 -22.80 -4.71 -2.85
N PHE A 153 -21.65 -4.29 -3.37
CA PHE A 153 -20.35 -4.69 -2.83
C PHE A 153 -20.15 -4.24 -1.38
N ALA A 154 -20.53 -3.00 -1.06
CA ALA A 154 -20.47 -2.47 0.31
C ALA A 154 -21.57 -3.03 1.23
N ALA A 155 -22.63 -3.65 0.71
CA ALA A 155 -23.67 -4.22 1.56
C ALA A 155 -23.36 -5.68 1.95
N ASP A 156 -22.91 -6.49 0.98
CA ASP A 156 -22.83 -7.95 1.16
C ASP A 156 -21.39 -8.47 1.19
N TRP A 157 -20.40 -7.70 0.72
CA TRP A 157 -19.04 -8.19 0.48
C TRP A 157 -17.93 -7.46 1.24
N GLU A 158 -18.24 -6.58 2.21
CA GLU A 158 -17.24 -5.80 2.96
C GLU A 158 -16.17 -6.66 3.66
N LEU A 159 -16.52 -7.89 4.05
CA LEU A 159 -15.59 -8.80 4.72
C LEU A 159 -14.37 -9.13 3.85
N PHE A 160 -14.54 -9.27 2.53
CA PHE A 160 -13.47 -9.67 1.62
C PHE A 160 -12.32 -8.65 1.54
N PRO A 161 -12.56 -7.35 1.27
CA PRO A 161 -11.52 -6.34 1.31
C PRO A 161 -10.92 -6.16 2.70
N THR A 162 -11.70 -6.28 3.78
CA THR A 162 -11.15 -6.22 5.15
C THR A 162 -10.17 -7.36 5.43
N LEU A 163 -10.51 -8.58 5.03
CA LEU A 163 -9.61 -9.73 5.19
C LEU A 163 -8.34 -9.58 4.33
N ASN A 164 -8.48 -9.08 3.10
CA ASN A 164 -7.34 -8.86 2.22
C ASN A 164 -6.34 -7.85 2.81
N ILE A 165 -6.84 -6.74 3.36
CA ILE A 165 -6.02 -5.74 4.05
C ILE A 165 -5.39 -6.31 5.33
N ALA A 166 -6.11 -7.16 6.08
CA ALA A 166 -5.57 -7.80 7.27
C ALA A 166 -4.41 -8.77 6.95
N VAL A 167 -4.50 -9.50 5.84
CA VAL A 167 -3.41 -10.36 5.34
C VAL A 167 -2.20 -9.51 4.97
N ASP A 168 -2.40 -8.41 4.23
CA ASP A 168 -1.31 -7.49 3.86
C ASP A 168 -0.56 -6.96 5.09
N LEU A 169 -1.29 -6.45 6.08
CA LEU A 169 -0.72 -5.97 7.35
C LEU A 169 0.09 -7.06 8.06
N THR A 170 -0.43 -8.29 8.09
CA THR A 170 0.25 -9.42 8.75
C THR A 170 1.56 -9.74 8.06
N VAL A 171 1.56 -9.82 6.72
CA VAL A 171 2.77 -10.06 5.92
C VAL A 171 3.78 -8.93 6.13
N GLY A 172 3.33 -7.68 6.15
CA GLY A 172 4.16 -6.50 6.41
C GLY A 172 4.84 -6.53 7.78
N VAL A 173 4.11 -6.87 8.83
CA VAL A 173 4.64 -7.00 10.20
C VAL A 173 5.67 -8.12 10.28
N VAL A 174 5.39 -9.30 9.72
CA VAL A 174 6.34 -10.44 9.72
C VAL A 174 7.62 -10.09 8.97
N ASN A 175 7.53 -9.43 7.81
CA ASN A 175 8.69 -8.98 7.05
C ASN A 175 9.54 -7.98 7.83
N THR A 176 8.90 -6.96 8.41
CA THR A 176 9.58 -5.89 9.14
C THR A 176 10.24 -6.43 10.41
N THR A 177 9.53 -7.23 11.20
CA THR A 177 10.06 -7.85 12.43
C THR A 177 11.23 -8.78 12.12
N THR A 178 11.12 -9.61 11.09
CA THR A 178 12.21 -10.49 10.65
C THR A 178 13.45 -9.70 10.25
N LEU A 179 13.28 -8.63 9.47
CA LEU A 179 14.38 -7.77 9.05
C LEU A 179 15.06 -7.12 10.27
N CYS A 180 14.29 -6.54 11.19
CA CYS A 180 14.80 -5.94 12.42
C CYS A 180 15.55 -6.96 13.27
N TYR A 181 15.01 -8.17 13.43
CA TYR A 181 15.63 -9.25 14.19
C TYR A 181 17.02 -9.62 13.65
N TYR A 182 17.12 -9.88 12.34
CA TYR A 182 18.40 -10.23 11.72
C TYR A 182 19.39 -9.06 11.70
N LEU A 183 18.92 -7.81 11.58
CA LEU A 183 19.79 -6.63 11.67
C LEU A 183 20.37 -6.48 13.08
N LEU A 184 19.57 -6.72 14.11
CA LEU A 184 20.01 -6.69 15.50
C LEU A 184 21.02 -7.80 15.79
N GLN A 185 20.81 -9.01 15.28
CA GLN A 185 21.79 -10.11 15.41
C GLN A 185 23.15 -9.75 14.78
N ARG A 186 23.15 -9.16 13.58
CA ARG A 186 24.40 -8.76 12.91
C ARG A 186 25.10 -7.60 13.61
N LYS A 187 24.36 -6.67 14.20
CA LYS A 187 24.92 -5.55 14.97
C LYS A 187 25.49 -6.01 16.33
N THR A 188 24.91 -7.05 16.92
CA THR A 188 25.35 -7.59 18.24
C THR A 188 26.44 -8.65 18.13
N GLY A 189 26.82 -9.08 16.92
CA GLY A 189 27.93 -10.03 16.71
C GLY A 189 27.65 -11.45 17.21
N VAL A 190 26.42 -11.75 17.65
CA VAL A 190 26.04 -13.10 18.10
C VAL A 190 25.84 -13.97 16.87
N ARG A 191 26.92 -14.66 16.51
CA ARG A 191 27.00 -15.64 15.43
C ARG A 191 26.36 -16.94 15.94
N SER A 192 25.13 -17.24 15.52
CA SER A 192 24.51 -18.56 15.67
C SER A 192 24.57 -19.36 14.38
#